data_AF-A0A7C3S6K9-F1
#
_entry.id   AF-A0A7C3S6K9-F1
#
_cell.length_a   1.000
_cell.length_b   1.000
_cell.length_c   1.000
_cell.angle_alpha   90.00
_cell.angle_beta   90.00
_cell.angle_gamma   90.00
#
_symmetry.space_group_name_H-M   'P 1'
#
loop_
_entity.id
_entity.type
_entity.pdbx_description
1 polymer ?
#
loop_
_entity_poly.entity_id
_entity_poly.type
_entity_poly.pdbx_seq_one_letter_code
_entity_poly.pdbx_strand_id
1 'polypeptide(L)'
;MGEWESIVEKAIKRCKEVEAQVRKERKVWETLQKRLPEAEHRPFPLISLIDQLRKLNSPSVHELEQLEAVLRQKAEEQILHYGALLREALQADGCTVEGRFPEYRVNKVIEVVIDERRRRARIGTRFHAITLQDDISVAAVADAVRKEVQRLFQRPFDAHEFLQTLWDSYLLALTREKKAQRIGEYANIFTVHK
;
A
#
# COMPACT_ATOMS: atom_id res chain seq x y z
N MET A 1 -29.14 48.28 -11.97
CA MET A 1 -29.50 46.92 -12.42
C MET A 1 -28.44 45.88 -12.09
N GLY A 2 -27.13 46.19 -12.11
CA GLY A 2 -26.07 45.20 -11.84
C GLY A 2 -25.98 44.63 -10.41
N GLU A 3 -26.51 45.32 -9.38
CA GLU A 3 -26.45 44.80 -8.00
C GLU A 3 -27.35 43.58 -7.78
N TRP A 4 -28.58 43.60 -8.31
CA TRP A 4 -29.53 42.49 -8.22
C TRP A 4 -29.05 41.26 -9.00
N GLU A 5 -28.49 41.46 -10.20
CA GLU A 5 -27.87 40.38 -10.98
C GLU A 5 -26.69 39.75 -10.23
N SER A 6 -25.85 40.56 -9.57
CA SER A 6 -24.73 40.04 -8.78
C SER A 6 -25.18 39.25 -7.54
N ILE A 7 -26.31 39.62 -6.93
CA ILE A 7 -26.90 38.90 -5.79
C ILE A 7 -27.44 37.55 -6.25
N VAL A 8 -28.16 37.52 -7.37
CA VAL A 8 -28.69 36.30 -7.98
C VAL A 8 -27.56 35.37 -8.44
N GLU A 9 -26.52 35.88 -9.09
CA GLU A 9 -25.35 35.09 -9.47
C GLU A 9 -24.62 34.50 -8.25
N LYS A 10 -24.46 35.27 -7.17
CA LYS A 10 -23.87 34.77 -5.92
C LYS A 10 -24.75 33.68 -5.29
N ALA A 11 -26.07 33.82 -5.33
CA ALA A 11 -27.00 32.79 -4.85
C ALA A 11 -26.91 31.50 -5.69
N ILE A 12 -26.86 31.62 -7.02
CA ILE A 12 -26.70 30.47 -7.93
C ILE A 12 -25.36 29.76 -7.70
N LYS A 13 -24.26 30.51 -7.52
CA LYS A 13 -22.94 29.93 -7.21
C LYS A 13 -22.97 29.15 -5.89
N ARG A 14 -23.58 29.72 -4.83
CA ARG A 14 -23.77 29.03 -3.55
C ARG A 14 -24.59 27.75 -3.70
N CYS A 15 -25.69 27.77 -4.46
CA CYS A 15 -26.47 26.56 -4.71
C CYS A 15 -25.65 25.48 -5.44
N LYS A 16 -24.87 25.84 -6.46
CA LYS A 16 -23.99 24.89 -7.16
C LYS A 16 -22.91 24.31 -6.25
N GLU A 17 -22.35 25.11 -5.34
CA GLU A 17 -21.36 24.66 -4.36
C GLU A 17 -21.97 23.67 -3.36
N VAL A 18 -23.17 23.95 -2.86
CA VAL A 18 -23.92 23.06 -1.97
C VAL A 18 -24.27 21.75 -2.68
N GLU A 19 -24.77 21.80 -3.92
CA GLU A 19 -25.05 20.60 -4.72
C GLU A 19 -23.78 19.75 -4.95
N ALA A 20 -22.65 20.40 -5.22
CA ALA A 20 -21.38 19.71 -5.40
C ALA A 20 -20.90 19.04 -4.11
N GLN A 21 -21.13 19.67 -2.95
CA GLN A 21 -20.83 19.09 -1.64
C GLN A 21 -21.73 17.87 -1.35
N VAL A 22 -23.04 17.98 -1.54
CA VAL A 22 -24.00 16.89 -1.35
C VAL A 22 -23.69 15.70 -2.27
N ARG A 23 -23.31 15.94 -3.52
CA ARG A 23 -22.88 14.88 -4.44
C ARG A 23 -21.62 14.16 -3.98
N LYS A 24 -20.65 14.89 -3.42
CA LYS A 24 -19.42 14.29 -2.86
C LYS A 24 -19.77 13.46 -1.63
N GLU A 25 -20.58 14.01 -0.73
CA GLU A 25 -21.02 13.33 0.48
C GLU A 25 -21.76 12.02 0.16
N ARG A 26 -22.71 12.05 -0.78
CA ARG A 26 -23.43 10.86 -1.23
C ARG A 26 -22.49 9.78 -1.78
N LYS A 27 -21.48 10.16 -2.57
CA LYS A 27 -20.49 9.19 -3.05
C LYS A 27 -19.72 8.54 -1.90
N VAL A 28 -19.36 9.32 -0.88
CA VAL A 28 -18.64 8.80 0.29
C VAL A 28 -19.55 7.85 1.10
N TRP A 29 -20.82 8.18 1.27
CA TRP A 29 -21.81 7.30 1.90
C TRP A 29 -22.01 6.00 1.11
N GLU A 30 -22.13 6.07 -0.21
CA GLU A 30 -22.26 4.89 -1.07
C GLU A 30 -21.00 4.01 -0.99
N THR A 31 -19.80 4.60 -0.89
CA THR A 31 -18.57 3.83 -0.69
C THR A 31 -18.46 3.24 0.71
N LEU A 32 -18.95 3.94 1.73
CA LEU A 32 -18.98 3.46 3.11
C LEU A 32 -19.90 2.24 3.19
N GLN A 33 -21.13 2.35 2.64
CA GLN A 33 -22.09 1.25 2.59
C GLN A 33 -21.52 -0.01 1.91
N LYS A 34 -20.80 0.17 0.78
CA LYS A 34 -20.17 -0.95 0.07
C LYS A 34 -19.04 -1.61 0.86
N ARG A 35 -18.35 -0.86 1.73
CA ARG A 35 -17.19 -1.34 2.49
C ARG A 35 -17.52 -1.78 3.92
N LEU A 36 -18.73 -1.52 4.42
CA LEU A 36 -19.24 -2.05 5.69
C LEU A 36 -19.05 -3.57 5.85
N PRO A 37 -19.30 -4.45 4.85
CA PRO A 37 -19.06 -5.89 5.03
C PRO A 37 -17.58 -6.23 5.22
N GLU A 38 -16.64 -5.38 4.78
CA GLU A 38 -15.20 -5.57 4.98
C GLU A 38 -14.70 -4.94 6.29
N ALA A 39 -15.57 -4.35 7.10
CA ALA A 39 -15.20 -3.58 8.29
C ALA A 39 -14.42 -4.38 9.33
N GLU A 40 -14.63 -5.70 9.40
CA GLU A 40 -13.93 -6.58 10.35
C GLU A 40 -12.47 -6.80 9.96
N HIS A 41 -12.19 -6.86 8.67
CA HIS A 41 -10.85 -7.16 8.17
C HIS A 41 -10.08 -5.89 7.76
N ARG A 42 -10.80 -4.82 7.40
CA ARG A 42 -10.24 -3.56 6.92
C ARG A 42 -10.85 -2.33 7.60
N PRO A 43 -10.48 -2.03 8.86
CA PRO A 43 -11.02 -0.89 9.60
C PRO A 43 -10.46 0.47 9.14
N PHE A 44 -9.19 0.53 8.72
CA PHE A 44 -8.51 1.80 8.40
C PHE A 44 -9.13 2.59 7.24
N PRO A 45 -9.55 1.95 6.12
CA PRO A 45 -10.25 2.65 5.04
C PRO A 45 -11.60 3.23 5.45
N LEU A 46 -12.30 2.62 6.41
CA LEU A 46 -13.57 3.15 6.90
C LEU A 46 -13.33 4.37 7.79
N ILE A 47 -12.31 4.32 8.64
CA ILE A 47 -11.91 5.47 9.47
C ILE A 47 -11.51 6.66 8.58
N SER A 48 -10.76 6.44 7.49
CA SER A 48 -10.39 7.52 6.57
C SER A 48 -11.59 8.12 5.83
N LEU A 49 -12.61 7.33 5.49
CA LEU A 49 -13.87 7.81 4.92
C LEU A 49 -14.70 8.62 5.93
N ILE A 50 -14.74 8.21 7.20
CA ILE A 50 -15.39 8.96 8.28
C ILE A 50 -14.68 10.31 8.51
N ASP A 51 -13.34 10.31 8.51
CA ASP A 51 -12.53 11.54 8.60
C ASP A 51 -12.82 12.49 7.41
N GLN A 52 -13.09 11.95 6.21
CA GLN A 52 -13.50 12.75 5.04
C GLN A 52 -14.91 13.34 5.21
N LEU A 53 -15.87 12.57 5.74
CA LEU A 53 -17.23 13.08 6.03
C LEU A 53 -17.20 14.18 7.10
N ARG A 54 -16.33 14.05 8.11
CA ARG A 54 -16.11 15.10 9.13
C ARG A 54 -15.58 16.39 8.51
N LYS A 55 -14.61 16.31 7.59
CA LYS A 55 -14.11 17.49 6.86
C LYS A 55 -15.17 18.16 5.97
N LEU A 56 -16.20 17.43 5.56
CA LEU A 56 -17.32 17.96 4.79
C LEU A 56 -18.42 18.59 5.67
N ASN A 57 -18.24 18.60 7.01
CA ASN A 57 -19.23 19.13 7.97
C ASN A 57 -20.64 18.52 7.80
N SER A 58 -20.72 17.22 7.49
CA SER A 58 -22.01 16.54 7.38
C SER A 58 -22.73 16.51 8.74
N PRO A 59 -24.03 16.81 8.80
CA PRO A 59 -24.81 16.77 10.04
C PRO A 59 -24.95 15.34 10.61
N SER A 60 -24.76 14.30 9.77
CA SER A 60 -24.89 12.89 10.15
C SER A 60 -23.60 12.29 10.75
N VAL A 61 -22.55 13.09 10.97
CA VAL A 61 -21.29 12.63 11.60
C VAL A 61 -21.53 12.10 13.00
N HIS A 62 -22.52 12.63 13.72
CA HIS A 62 -22.83 12.19 15.08
C HIS A 62 -23.36 10.75 15.13
N GLU A 63 -24.11 10.31 14.11
CA GLU A 63 -24.60 8.93 13.99
C GLU A 63 -23.45 7.94 13.72
N LEU A 64 -22.32 8.42 13.20
CA LEU A 64 -21.13 7.63 12.90
C LEU A 64 -20.14 7.52 14.06
N GLU A 65 -20.31 8.27 15.15
CA GLU A 65 -19.37 8.27 16.28
C GLU A 65 -19.26 6.89 16.94
N GLN A 66 -20.40 6.19 17.10
CA GLN A 66 -20.41 4.84 17.66
C GLN A 66 -19.71 3.83 16.75
N LEU A 67 -19.94 3.93 15.43
CA LEU A 67 -19.27 3.09 14.44
C LEU A 67 -17.76 3.37 14.42
N GLU A 68 -17.37 4.64 14.48
CA GLU A 68 -15.97 5.06 14.53
C GLU A 68 -15.27 4.51 15.78
N ALA A 69 -15.91 4.57 16.94
CA ALA A 69 -15.35 4.03 18.18
C ALA A 69 -15.07 2.52 18.06
N VAL A 70 -16.02 1.75 17.53
CA VAL A 70 -15.86 0.31 17.30
C VAL A 70 -14.75 0.04 16.28
N LEU A 71 -14.68 0.81 15.19
CA LEU A 71 -13.63 0.66 14.17
C LEU A 71 -12.24 0.99 14.71
N ARG A 72 -12.12 2.03 15.55
CA ARG A 72 -10.87 2.41 16.20
C ARG A 72 -10.41 1.33 17.18
N GLN A 73 -11.33 0.81 17.99
CA GLN A 73 -11.01 -0.30 18.89
C GLN A 73 -10.50 -1.52 18.11
N LYS A 74 -11.19 -1.92 17.04
CA LYS A 74 -10.74 -3.02 16.17
C LYS A 74 -9.38 -2.73 15.50
N ALA A 75 -9.13 -1.47 15.11
CA ALA A 75 -7.85 -1.07 14.54
C ALA A 75 -6.71 -1.15 15.56
N GLU A 76 -6.95 -0.73 16.80
CA GLU A 76 -6.00 -0.85 17.91
C GLU A 76 -5.70 -2.32 18.23
N GLU A 77 -6.72 -3.17 18.32
CA GLU A 77 -6.57 -4.61 18.51
C GLU A 77 -5.75 -5.26 17.37
N GLN A 78 -5.99 -4.85 16.12
CA GLN A 78 -5.20 -5.30 14.97
C GLN A 78 -3.73 -4.85 15.06
N ILE A 79 -3.44 -3.63 15.54
CA ILE A 79 -2.06 -3.15 15.71
C ILE A 79 -1.34 -3.92 16.83
N LEU A 80 -2.02 -4.18 17.94
CA LEU A 80 -1.46 -4.93 19.06
C LEU A 80 -1.08 -6.36 18.66
N HIS A 81 -1.92 -7.02 17.86
CA HIS A 81 -1.70 -8.40 17.41
C HIS A 81 -1.17 -8.50 15.97
N TYR A 82 -0.64 -7.40 15.41
CA TYR A 82 -0.33 -7.29 13.99
C TYR A 82 0.61 -8.39 13.48
N GLY A 83 1.69 -8.66 14.23
CA GLY A 83 2.67 -9.67 13.82
C GLY A 83 2.12 -11.11 13.86
N ALA A 84 1.16 -11.40 14.74
CA ALA A 84 0.51 -12.71 14.80
C ALA A 84 -0.50 -12.87 13.66
N LEU A 85 -1.36 -11.87 13.47
CA LEU A 85 -2.35 -11.85 12.39
C LEU A 85 -1.68 -11.89 11.01
N LEU A 86 -0.57 -11.17 10.82
CA LEU A 86 0.18 -11.17 9.57
C LEU A 86 0.82 -12.54 9.30
N ARG A 87 1.32 -13.21 10.35
CA ARG A 87 1.84 -14.58 10.25
C ARG A 87 0.75 -15.55 9.85
N GLU A 88 -0.41 -15.52 10.51
CA GLU A 88 -1.55 -16.38 10.20
C GLU A 88 -2.04 -16.17 8.76
N ALA A 89 -2.17 -14.91 8.33
CA ALA A 89 -2.64 -14.57 6.99
C ALA A 89 -1.69 -15.03 5.86
N LEU A 90 -0.39 -15.08 6.13
CA LEU A 90 0.66 -15.46 5.18
C LEU A 90 1.12 -16.92 5.31
N GLN A 91 0.74 -17.60 6.40
CA GLN A 91 1.05 -19.02 6.62
C GLN A 91 0.39 -19.91 5.57
N ALA A 92 -0.83 -19.57 5.13
CA ALA A 92 -1.53 -20.27 4.05
C ALA A 92 -0.74 -20.24 2.73
N ASP A 93 0.07 -19.21 2.51
CA ASP A 93 0.89 -19.01 1.31
C ASP A 93 2.32 -19.57 1.47
N GLY A 94 2.61 -20.28 2.57
CA GLY A 94 3.94 -20.82 2.89
C GLY A 94 5.00 -19.74 3.15
N CYS A 95 4.58 -18.50 3.42
CA CYS A 95 5.49 -17.38 3.62
C CYS A 95 5.95 -17.30 5.08
N THR A 96 7.25 -17.11 5.28
CA THR A 96 7.85 -16.91 6.60
C THR A 96 7.91 -15.42 6.92
N VAL A 97 7.32 -15.01 8.05
CA VAL A 97 7.35 -13.62 8.51
C VAL A 97 8.27 -13.51 9.71
N GLU A 98 9.38 -12.81 9.55
CA GLU A 98 10.35 -12.50 10.59
C GLU A 98 10.25 -11.00 10.95
N GLY A 99 10.51 -10.63 12.20
CA GLY A 99 10.52 -9.22 12.64
C GLY A 99 9.46 -8.87 13.69
N ARG A 100 9.42 -7.58 14.04
CA ARG A 100 8.54 -7.00 15.06
C ARG A 100 8.02 -5.66 14.56
N PHE A 101 6.79 -5.33 14.94
CA PHE A 101 6.19 -4.04 14.61
C PHE A 101 7.16 -2.88 14.94
N PRO A 102 7.37 -1.92 14.02
CA PRO A 102 6.68 -1.67 12.75
C PRO A 102 7.32 -2.31 11.50
N GLU A 103 8.40 -3.07 11.63
CA GLU A 103 9.18 -3.59 10.51
C GLU A 103 9.18 -5.12 10.47
N TYR A 104 8.73 -5.67 9.34
CA TYR A 104 8.68 -7.10 9.10
C TYR A 104 9.45 -7.46 7.82
N ARG A 105 9.96 -8.68 7.79
CA ARG A 105 10.58 -9.30 6.63
C ARG A 105 9.83 -10.56 6.26
N VAL A 106 9.34 -10.61 5.04
CA VAL A 106 8.68 -11.78 4.48
C VAL A 106 9.67 -12.51 3.57
N ASN A 107 9.87 -13.81 3.81
CA ASN A 107 10.80 -14.68 3.08
C ASN A 107 12.22 -14.11 2.95
N LYS A 108 12.65 -13.27 3.92
CA LYS A 108 13.95 -12.57 3.96
C LYS A 108 14.24 -11.61 2.79
N VAL A 109 13.32 -11.48 1.84
CA VAL A 109 13.50 -10.69 0.61
C VAL A 109 12.59 -9.46 0.59
N ILE A 110 11.36 -9.59 1.09
CA ILE A 110 10.36 -8.52 1.06
C ILE A 110 10.37 -7.82 2.43
N GLU A 111 10.66 -6.53 2.43
CA GLU A 111 10.58 -5.66 3.60
C GLU A 111 9.18 -5.03 3.64
N VAL A 112 8.55 -5.10 4.80
CA VAL A 112 7.25 -4.51 5.11
C VAL A 112 7.45 -3.53 6.25
N VAL A 113 7.31 -2.23 5.96
CA VAL A 113 7.45 -1.15 6.94
C VAL A 113 6.10 -0.47 7.10
N ILE A 114 5.62 -0.40 8.33
CA ILE A 114 4.31 0.16 8.66
C ILE A 114 4.50 1.50 9.38
N ASP A 115 3.94 2.56 8.82
CA ASP A 115 3.85 3.87 9.45
C ASP A 115 2.41 4.12 9.90
N GLU A 116 2.13 3.76 11.16
CA GLU A 116 0.83 3.93 11.80
C GLU A 116 0.37 5.39 11.77
N ARG A 117 1.26 6.35 12.05
CA ARG A 117 0.93 7.78 12.13
C ARG A 117 0.43 8.31 10.79
N ARG A 118 1.03 7.85 9.70
CA ARG A 118 0.66 8.27 8.34
C ARG A 118 -0.36 7.36 7.68
N ARG A 119 -0.81 6.30 8.35
CA ARG A 119 -1.65 5.24 7.77
C ARG A 119 -1.07 4.68 6.47
N ARG A 120 0.24 4.41 6.44
CA ARG A 120 0.95 3.93 5.24
C ARG A 120 1.67 2.62 5.52
N ALA A 121 1.62 1.71 4.56
CA ALA A 121 2.45 0.51 4.56
C ALA A 121 3.32 0.49 3.31
N ARG A 122 4.63 0.38 3.49
CA ARG A 122 5.60 0.21 2.40
C ARG A 122 6.00 -1.25 2.33
N ILE A 123 5.78 -1.88 1.18
CA ILE A 123 5.99 -3.31 0.95
C ILE A 123 6.84 -3.47 -0.30
N GLY A 124 7.99 -4.13 -0.17
CA GLY A 124 8.78 -4.51 -1.34
C GLY A 124 10.24 -4.80 -1.03
N THR A 125 11.07 -4.77 -2.05
CA THR A 125 12.52 -4.98 -1.94
C THR A 125 13.26 -3.64 -1.94
N ARG A 126 14.59 -3.69 -1.77
CA ARG A 126 15.46 -2.51 -1.87
C ARG A 126 15.29 -1.73 -3.18
N PHE A 127 14.91 -2.41 -4.26
CA PHE A 127 14.86 -1.84 -5.62
C PHE A 127 13.44 -1.48 -6.06
N HIS A 128 12.42 -2.07 -5.47
CA HIS A 128 11.02 -1.82 -5.82
C HIS A 128 10.14 -1.92 -4.58
N ALA A 129 9.35 -0.88 -4.30
CA ALA A 129 8.42 -0.88 -3.18
C ALA A 129 7.07 -0.28 -3.58
N ILE A 130 6.01 -0.99 -3.22
CA ILE A 130 4.63 -0.52 -3.27
C ILE A 130 4.32 0.18 -1.96
N THR A 131 3.66 1.34 -2.04
CA THR A 131 3.17 2.04 -0.85
C THR A 131 1.65 2.00 -0.85
N LEU A 132 1.06 1.32 0.13
CA LEU A 132 -0.35 1.41 0.43
C LEU A 132 -0.62 2.70 1.19
N GLN A 133 -1.65 3.43 0.76
CA GLN A 133 -2.14 4.64 1.42
C GLN A 133 -3.50 4.35 2.03
N ASP A 134 -3.73 4.86 3.24
CA ASP A 134 -5.00 4.82 3.98
C ASP A 134 -5.50 3.42 4.38
N ASP A 135 -4.77 2.36 4.03
CA ASP A 135 -5.07 0.98 4.41
C ASP A 135 -3.80 0.26 4.90
N ILE A 136 -3.66 0.16 6.23
CA ILE A 136 -2.62 -0.66 6.87
C ILE A 136 -3.21 -1.96 7.45
N SER A 137 -4.46 -2.30 7.10
CA SER A 137 -5.10 -3.49 7.64
C SER A 137 -4.28 -4.72 7.26
N VAL A 138 -4.19 -5.70 8.17
CA VAL A 138 -3.39 -6.91 7.95
C VAL A 138 -3.77 -7.60 6.64
N ALA A 139 -5.06 -7.66 6.32
CA ALA A 139 -5.56 -8.23 5.07
C ALA A 139 -5.01 -7.51 3.82
N ALA A 140 -5.00 -6.17 3.83
CA ALA A 140 -4.51 -5.39 2.69
C ALA A 140 -2.98 -5.52 2.52
N VAL A 141 -2.24 -5.54 3.63
CA VAL A 141 -0.80 -5.77 3.62
C VAL A 141 -0.48 -7.19 3.16
N ALA A 142 -1.22 -8.20 3.63
CA ALA A 142 -1.06 -9.59 3.17
C ALA A 142 -1.33 -9.71 1.67
N ASP A 143 -2.40 -9.09 1.15
CA ASP A 143 -2.70 -9.10 -0.29
C ASP A 143 -1.61 -8.43 -1.13
N ALA A 144 -1.05 -7.32 -0.65
CA ALA A 144 0.05 -6.65 -1.33
C ALA A 144 1.35 -7.48 -1.29
N VAL A 145 1.63 -8.14 -0.17
CA VAL A 145 2.74 -9.11 -0.06
C VAL A 145 2.54 -10.26 -1.03
N ARG A 146 1.34 -10.85 -1.12
CA ARG A 146 1.04 -11.92 -2.09
C ARG A 146 1.32 -11.48 -3.53
N LYS A 147 0.89 -10.27 -3.91
CA LYS A 147 1.18 -9.72 -5.24
C LYS A 147 2.68 -9.56 -5.50
N GLU A 148 3.45 -9.10 -4.50
CA GLU A 148 4.90 -9.01 -4.62
C GLU A 148 5.56 -10.40 -4.71
N VAL A 149 5.10 -11.37 -3.93
CA VAL A 149 5.57 -12.76 -4.02
C VAL A 149 5.27 -13.33 -5.41
N GLN A 150 4.07 -13.12 -5.95
CA GLN A 150 3.73 -13.53 -7.32
C GLN A 150 4.63 -12.85 -8.35
N ARG A 151 4.85 -11.54 -8.24
CA ARG A 151 5.71 -10.77 -9.14
C ARG A 151 7.16 -11.27 -9.16
N LEU A 152 7.69 -11.64 -7.99
CA LEU A 152 9.08 -12.05 -7.84
C LEU A 152 9.30 -13.53 -8.18
N PHE A 153 8.38 -14.41 -7.77
CA PHE A 153 8.61 -15.86 -7.81
C PHE A 153 7.80 -16.59 -8.89
N GLN A 154 6.74 -16.01 -9.44
CA GLN A 154 5.93 -16.62 -10.51
C GLN A 154 6.27 -16.09 -11.91
N ARG A 155 7.33 -15.28 -12.04
CA ARG A 155 7.84 -14.89 -13.37
C ARG A 155 8.42 -16.13 -14.05
N PRO A 156 8.08 -16.42 -15.33
CA PRO A 156 8.71 -17.51 -16.06
C PRO A 156 10.22 -17.25 -16.10
N PHE A 157 10.98 -18.14 -15.48
CA PHE A 157 12.43 -18.08 -15.47
C PHE A 157 12.94 -18.80 -16.72
N ASP A 158 13.38 -18.03 -17.71
CA ASP A 158 14.10 -18.60 -18.84
C ASP A 158 15.57 -18.83 -18.44
N ALA A 159 15.87 -20.09 -18.12
CA ALA A 159 17.20 -20.49 -17.71
C ALA A 159 18.25 -20.24 -18.81
N HIS A 160 17.88 -20.33 -20.09
CA HIS A 160 18.82 -20.15 -21.19
C HIS A 160 19.18 -18.68 -21.36
N GLU A 161 18.18 -17.79 -21.40
CA GLU A 161 18.40 -16.35 -21.50
C GLU A 161 19.21 -15.82 -20.29
N PHE A 162 18.91 -16.32 -19.09
CA PHE A 162 19.66 -15.96 -17.90
C PHE A 162 21.13 -16.42 -17.97
N LEU A 163 21.38 -17.69 -18.34
CA LEU A 163 22.74 -18.21 -18.46
C LEU A 163 23.52 -17.48 -19.55
N GLN A 164 22.88 -17.16 -20.67
CA GLN A 164 23.48 -16.41 -21.76
C GLN A 164 23.83 -14.99 -21.32
N THR A 165 22.90 -14.28 -20.65
CA THR A 165 23.15 -12.94 -20.11
C THR A 165 24.26 -12.94 -19.06
N LEU A 166 24.30 -13.95 -18.19
CA LEU A 166 25.34 -14.11 -17.18
C LEU A 166 26.69 -14.38 -17.83
N TRP A 167 26.72 -15.26 -18.84
CA TRP A 167 27.93 -15.55 -19.61
C TRP A 167 28.43 -14.32 -20.37
N ASP A 168 27.54 -13.58 -21.03
CA ASP A 168 27.87 -12.36 -21.77
C ASP A 168 28.39 -11.27 -20.82
N SER A 169 27.78 -11.12 -19.64
CA SER A 169 28.25 -10.20 -18.61
C SER A 169 29.62 -10.59 -18.04
N TYR A 170 29.87 -11.89 -17.87
CA TYR A 170 31.17 -12.41 -17.45
C TYR A 170 32.25 -12.19 -18.52
N LEU A 171 31.90 -12.41 -19.80
CA LEU A 171 32.78 -12.16 -20.93
C LEU A 171 33.09 -10.65 -21.07
N LEU A 172 32.09 -9.80 -20.85
CA LEU A 172 32.25 -8.34 -20.77
C LEU A 172 33.13 -7.90 -19.60
N ALA A 173 33.00 -8.54 -18.42
CA ALA A 173 33.87 -8.28 -17.27
C ALA A 173 35.33 -8.62 -17.59
N LEU A 174 35.58 -9.81 -18.14
CA LEU A 174 36.91 -10.28 -18.54
C LEU A 174 37.56 -9.41 -19.64
N THR A 175 36.74 -8.79 -20.51
CA THR A 175 37.23 -7.93 -21.59
C THR A 175 37.42 -6.47 -21.18
N ARG A 176 36.62 -5.93 -20.24
CA ARG A 176 36.80 -4.59 -19.66
C ARG A 176 37.99 -4.54 -18.69
N GLU A 177 38.18 -5.57 -17.87
CA GLU A 177 39.35 -5.73 -17.00
C GLU A 177 40.52 -6.33 -17.79
N LYS A 178 40.98 -5.59 -18.83
CA LYS A 178 42.21 -5.82 -19.62
C LYS A 178 42.94 -7.15 -19.33
N LYS A 179 42.49 -8.27 -19.88
CA LYS A 179 43.26 -9.54 -20.10
C LYS A 179 44.17 -10.04 -18.94
N ALA A 180 43.97 -9.62 -17.70
CA ALA A 180 44.94 -9.83 -16.62
C ALA A 180 44.39 -10.64 -15.46
N GLN A 181 43.15 -11.11 -15.53
CA GLN A 181 42.61 -12.04 -14.54
C GLN A 181 42.72 -13.47 -15.03
N ARG A 182 43.32 -14.32 -14.20
CA ARG A 182 43.44 -15.75 -14.46
C ARG A 182 42.08 -16.43 -14.20
N ILE A 183 41.83 -17.52 -14.92
CA ILE A 183 40.66 -18.38 -14.70
C ILE A 183 40.64 -18.80 -13.22
N GLY A 184 39.65 -18.34 -12.46
CA GLY A 184 39.51 -18.59 -11.02
C GLY A 184 39.52 -17.36 -10.11
N GLU A 185 39.72 -16.15 -10.64
CA GLU A 185 39.65 -14.91 -9.86
C GLU A 185 38.22 -14.31 -9.80
N TYR A 186 37.90 -13.64 -8.70
CA TYR A 186 36.56 -13.12 -8.42
C TYR A 186 36.30 -11.82 -9.20
N ALA A 187 35.40 -11.87 -10.18
CA ALA A 187 34.87 -10.68 -10.83
C ALA A 187 33.66 -10.14 -10.05
N ASN A 188 33.68 -8.85 -9.71
CA ASN A 188 32.57 -8.20 -9.01
C ASN A 188 31.42 -7.91 -9.98
N ILE A 189 30.27 -8.56 -9.82
CA ILE A 189 29.11 -8.44 -10.73
C ILE A 189 28.60 -6.99 -10.83
N PHE A 190 28.87 -6.14 -9.83
CA PHE A 190 28.47 -4.73 -9.82
C PHE A 190 29.33 -3.81 -10.70
N THR A 191 30.47 -4.25 -11.24
CA THR A 191 31.27 -3.44 -12.19
C THR A 191 30.72 -3.47 -13.63
N VAL A 192 29.83 -4.41 -13.93
CA VAL A 192 29.30 -4.62 -15.29
C VAL A 192 27.99 -3.86 -15.53
N HIS A 193 27.14 -3.72 -14.51
CA HIS A 193 25.89 -2.95 -14.59
C HIS A 193 26.07 -1.53 -14.06
N LYS A 194 26.16 -0.57 -14.98
CA LYS A 194 25.91 0.86 -14.76
C LYS A 194 24.73 1.28 -15.63
#